data_AF-A0A8H3DQD0-F1
#
_entry.id   AF-A0A8H3DQD0-F1
#
_cell.length_a   1.000
_cell.length_b   1.000
_cell.length_c   1.000
_cell.angle_alpha   90.00
_cell.angle_beta   90.00
_cell.angle_gamma   90.00
#
_symmetry.space_group_name_H-M   'P 1'
#
loop_
_entity.id
_entity.type
_entity.pdbx_description
1 polymer ?
#
loop_
_entity_poly.entity_id
_entity_poly.type
_entity_poly.pdbx_seq_one_letter_code
_entity_poly.pdbx_strand_id
1 'polypeptide(L)'
;MFNLDTNADMDSYQRDQVARHSNIQQVQGIHKFDFIAQTWGAQVVDFIHANSIGNAVIVFGNTNSLYSRAGDSIRLFAAQNGLIDAWVQAIGGNTPTSGANSAACPQGVPPNIGCEVADKILYRGSPIINLKSSGFFYDASIFVSPEGQPLTRRSPIRVEFEYTLKDGMRQSNLYGGPHGTWFNDLPLIPSSPKLSIITLHGRDRLYGLTLTLTSGQAFTHGGSGGDSYSLVLSADEYVTSVKLCWAKKKGHTRIFYVQATANTGRMVMVGDTTENCATVTGPSGHGVVGAYGRNGTEMDQLGFIYARY
;
A
#
# COMPACT_ATOMS: atom_id res chain seq x y z
N MET A 1 -1.50 -6.33 -0.75
CA MET A 1 -2.72 -7.09 -0.44
C MET A 1 -2.73 -7.35 1.06
N PHE A 2 -3.86 -7.12 1.74
CA PHE A 2 -4.02 -7.39 3.18
C PHE A 2 -5.11 -8.43 3.37
N ASN A 3 -4.77 -9.54 4.03
CA ASN A 3 -5.71 -10.59 4.42
C ASN A 3 -6.08 -10.41 5.90
N LEU A 4 -7.36 -10.21 6.20
CA LEU A 4 -7.90 -9.99 7.53
C LEU A 4 -8.53 -11.27 8.08
N ASP A 5 -8.33 -11.53 9.37
CA ASP A 5 -9.11 -12.51 10.11
C ASP A 5 -9.58 -11.93 11.44
N THR A 6 -10.84 -11.47 11.49
CA THR A 6 -11.41 -10.83 12.69
C THR A 6 -12.00 -11.83 13.71
N ASN A 7 -11.92 -13.15 13.46
CA ASN A 7 -12.41 -14.17 14.39
C ASN A 7 -11.31 -15.08 14.97
N ALA A 8 -10.04 -14.70 14.86
CA ALA A 8 -8.91 -15.56 15.23
C ALA A 8 -8.95 -16.12 16.68
N ASP A 9 -9.75 -15.54 17.59
CA ASP A 9 -9.85 -15.96 18.99
C ASP A 9 -11.24 -16.49 19.43
N MET A 10 -12.22 -16.66 18.52
CA MET A 10 -13.61 -16.96 18.94
C MET A 10 -14.06 -18.43 18.92
N ASP A 11 -13.23 -19.43 18.57
CA ASP A 11 -13.65 -20.84 18.69
C ASP A 11 -12.50 -21.87 18.78
N SER A 12 -12.26 -22.37 20.00
CA SER A 12 -11.54 -23.62 20.36
C SER A 12 -10.11 -23.86 19.82
N TYR A 13 -9.20 -24.08 20.77
CA TYR A 13 -7.76 -24.39 20.71
C TYR A 13 -7.29 -25.52 19.74
N GLN A 14 -8.14 -26.13 18.91
CA GLN A 14 -7.78 -27.25 18.04
C GLN A 14 -8.03 -27.07 16.54
N ARG A 15 -8.50 -25.91 16.05
CA ARG A 15 -8.60 -25.63 14.60
C ARG A 15 -7.62 -24.57 14.08
N ASP A 16 -6.60 -24.26 14.86
CA ASP A 16 -5.69 -23.12 14.67
C ASP A 16 -4.36 -23.46 13.96
N GLN A 17 -4.41 -24.32 12.94
CA GLN A 17 -3.24 -24.58 12.08
C GLN A 17 -3.37 -23.93 10.69
N VAL A 18 -4.58 -23.52 10.28
CA VAL A 18 -4.81 -22.87 8.97
C VAL A 18 -4.81 -21.34 9.08
N ALA A 19 -5.02 -20.75 10.27
CA ALA A 19 -5.05 -19.30 10.49
C ALA A 19 -3.66 -18.63 10.60
N ARG A 20 -2.55 -19.38 10.48
CA ARG A 20 -1.17 -18.87 10.62
C ARG A 20 -0.62 -18.07 9.44
N HIS A 21 -1.45 -17.63 8.50
CA HIS A 21 -1.03 -16.84 7.33
C HIS A 21 -1.77 -15.50 7.19
N SER A 22 -2.39 -14.97 8.25
CA SER A 22 -2.75 -13.55 8.27
C SER A 22 -1.49 -12.71 8.52
N ASN A 23 -1.25 -11.70 7.68
CA ASN A 23 -0.15 -10.73 7.89
C ASN A 23 -0.48 -9.69 8.98
N ILE A 24 -1.66 -9.81 9.60
CA ILE A 24 -2.15 -8.99 10.70
C ILE A 24 -2.83 -9.96 11.67
N GLN A 25 -2.11 -10.45 12.68
CA GLN A 25 -2.69 -11.15 13.83
C GLN A 25 -3.15 -10.10 14.85
N GLN A 26 -4.36 -10.26 15.38
CA GLN A 26 -4.86 -9.43 16.47
C GLN A 26 -3.96 -9.62 17.70
N VAL A 27 -3.41 -8.53 18.25
CA VAL A 27 -2.63 -8.60 19.50
C VAL A 27 -3.60 -8.61 20.67
N GLN A 28 -3.50 -9.63 21.52
CA GLN A 28 -4.39 -9.84 22.66
C GLN A 28 -4.38 -8.71 23.69
N GLY A 29 -5.57 -8.44 24.24
CA GLY A 29 -5.73 -7.75 25.52
C GLY A 29 -6.86 -6.73 25.51
N ILE A 30 -8.00 -7.08 26.10
CA ILE A 30 -8.67 -6.37 27.22
C ILE A 30 -10.10 -6.91 27.38
N HIS A 31 -10.37 -7.43 28.57
CA HIS A 31 -11.69 -7.86 29.04
C HIS A 31 -12.65 -6.69 29.29
N LYS A 32 -13.94 -6.95 29.05
CA LYS A 32 -15.19 -6.23 29.41
C LYS A 32 -15.86 -5.39 28.31
N PHE A 33 -16.90 -6.02 27.78
CA PHE A 33 -18.17 -5.52 27.22
C PHE A 33 -18.46 -4.02 27.38
N ASP A 34 -18.36 -3.28 26.27
CA ASP A 34 -19.31 -2.24 25.76
C ASP A 34 -18.75 -1.40 24.58
N PHE A 35 -17.61 -1.77 23.97
CA PHE A 35 -16.92 -0.96 22.93
C PHE A 35 -16.60 -1.70 21.61
N ILE A 36 -17.38 -2.71 21.23
CA ILE A 36 -17.05 -3.68 20.14
C ILE A 36 -17.32 -3.13 18.71
N ALA A 37 -17.04 -1.86 18.45
CA ALA A 37 -16.95 -1.31 17.09
C ALA A 37 -15.61 -0.60 16.79
N GLN A 38 -14.67 -0.55 17.76
CA GLN A 38 -13.45 0.24 17.66
C GLN A 38 -12.12 -0.53 17.48
N THR A 39 -12.06 -1.86 17.53
CA THR A 39 -10.75 -2.51 17.77
C THR A 39 -10.03 -3.12 16.56
N TRP A 40 -10.70 -3.56 15.48
CA TRP A 40 -9.98 -4.06 14.28
C TRP A 40 -9.84 -2.99 13.18
N GLY A 41 -10.90 -2.22 12.93
CA GLY A 41 -10.94 -1.25 11.83
C GLY A 41 -9.86 -0.18 11.96
N ALA A 42 -9.72 0.43 13.15
CA ALA A 42 -8.72 1.46 13.40
C ALA A 42 -7.28 0.95 13.23
N GLN A 43 -6.95 -0.22 13.78
CA GLN A 43 -5.61 -0.81 13.65
C GLN A 43 -5.24 -1.11 12.20
N VAL A 44 -6.18 -1.64 11.41
CA VAL A 44 -5.96 -1.90 9.99
C VAL A 44 -5.88 -0.61 9.18
N VAL A 45 -6.69 0.41 9.51
CA VAL A 45 -6.57 1.77 8.92
C VAL A 45 -5.16 2.30 9.13
N ASP A 46 -4.70 2.33 10.38
CA ASP A 46 -3.38 2.86 10.75
C ASP A 46 -2.27 2.09 10.03
N PHE A 47 -2.39 0.76 9.95
CA PHE A 47 -1.42 -0.06 9.24
C PHE A 47 -1.37 0.21 7.74
N ILE A 48 -2.54 0.34 7.09
CA ILE A 48 -2.64 0.67 5.66
C ILE A 48 -2.08 2.07 5.39
N HIS A 49 -2.36 3.02 6.26
CA HIS A 49 -1.86 4.39 6.15
C HIS A 49 -0.33 4.41 6.32
N ALA A 50 0.18 3.76 7.36
CA ALA A 50 1.61 3.71 7.65
C ALA A 50 2.43 2.95 6.59
N ASN A 51 1.88 1.92 5.97
CA ASN A 51 2.65 0.99 5.12
C ASN A 51 2.25 0.98 3.65
N SER A 52 1.19 1.70 3.26
CA SER A 52 0.67 1.69 1.89
C SER A 52 0.12 3.02 1.42
N ILE A 53 0.54 4.12 2.06
CA ILE A 53 0.35 5.45 1.48
C ILE A 53 0.96 5.50 0.07
N GLY A 54 0.19 6.05 -0.88
CA GLY A 54 0.54 6.11 -2.30
C GLY A 54 0.49 4.79 -3.08
N ASN A 55 0.19 3.66 -2.43
CA ASN A 55 0.07 2.37 -3.11
C ASN A 55 -1.40 2.00 -3.37
N ALA A 56 -1.61 1.22 -4.44
CA ALA A 56 -2.86 0.52 -4.66
C ALA A 56 -3.00 -0.58 -3.60
N VAL A 57 -4.22 -0.80 -3.11
CA VAL A 57 -4.48 -1.70 -1.99
C VAL A 57 -5.69 -2.57 -2.30
N ILE A 58 -5.60 -3.85 -1.94
CA ILE A 58 -6.72 -4.78 -1.83
C ILE A 58 -6.70 -5.30 -0.39
N VAL A 59 -7.84 -5.20 0.29
CA VAL A 59 -8.13 -5.72 1.63
C VAL A 59 -9.20 -6.79 1.47
N PHE A 60 -8.94 -8.00 1.95
CA PHE A 60 -9.85 -9.13 1.84
C PHE A 60 -9.74 -10.00 3.08
N GLY A 61 -10.61 -10.99 3.20
CA GLY A 61 -10.58 -11.99 4.27
C GLY A 61 -11.84 -11.97 5.11
N ASN A 62 -11.73 -12.52 6.31
CA ASN A 62 -12.80 -12.56 7.28
C ASN A 62 -12.95 -11.18 7.94
N THR A 63 -13.76 -10.31 7.33
CA THR A 63 -14.14 -9.02 7.92
C THR A 63 -15.29 -9.16 8.90
N ASN A 64 -16.11 -10.22 8.78
CA ASN A 64 -17.28 -10.48 9.63
C ASN A 64 -18.26 -9.29 9.75
N SER A 65 -18.38 -8.49 8.68
CA SER A 65 -19.03 -7.19 8.68
C SER A 65 -20.20 -7.11 7.71
N LEU A 66 -21.29 -6.46 8.11
CA LEU A 66 -22.47 -6.24 7.28
C LEU A 66 -22.84 -4.75 7.26
N TYR A 67 -22.97 -4.17 6.07
CA TYR A 67 -23.53 -2.85 5.82
C TYR A 67 -24.95 -2.70 6.38
N SER A 68 -25.71 -3.78 6.40
CA SER A 68 -27.07 -3.85 6.97
C SER A 68 -27.11 -4.01 8.49
N ARG A 69 -25.99 -4.39 9.15
CA ARG A 69 -25.93 -4.52 10.60
C ARG A 69 -25.77 -3.14 11.25
N ALA A 70 -26.67 -2.82 12.18
CA ALA A 70 -26.58 -1.59 12.95
C ALA A 70 -25.27 -1.56 13.77
N GLY A 71 -24.56 -0.43 13.76
CA GLY A 71 -23.31 -0.24 14.50
C GLY A 71 -22.06 -0.84 13.85
N ASP A 72 -22.17 -1.43 12.65
CA ASP A 72 -21.02 -1.99 11.93
C ASP A 72 -20.06 -0.89 11.41
N SER A 73 -18.75 -1.13 11.50
CA SER A 73 -17.70 -0.16 11.15
C SER A 73 -17.25 -0.21 9.69
N ILE A 74 -17.74 -1.15 8.86
CA ILE A 74 -17.24 -1.36 7.49
C ILE A 74 -17.34 -0.11 6.61
N ARG A 75 -18.39 0.71 6.80
CA ARG A 75 -18.56 2.00 6.10
C ARG A 75 -17.45 2.98 6.45
N LEU A 76 -17.19 3.14 7.74
CA LEU A 76 -16.17 4.05 8.25
C LEU A 76 -14.79 3.58 7.81
N PHE A 77 -14.52 2.27 7.90
CA PHE A 77 -13.28 1.65 7.45
C PHE A 77 -13.02 1.92 5.96
N ALA A 78 -14.01 1.72 5.10
CA ALA A 78 -13.90 2.00 3.67
C ALA A 78 -13.64 3.48 3.40
N ALA A 79 -14.42 4.37 4.03
CA ALA A 79 -14.30 5.82 3.85
C ALA A 79 -12.93 6.37 4.30
N GLN A 80 -12.47 5.99 5.49
CA GLN A 80 -11.18 6.46 6.04
C GLN A 80 -9.96 6.02 5.23
N ASN A 81 -10.10 4.96 4.43
CA ASN A 81 -9.02 4.44 3.59
C ASN A 81 -9.21 4.74 2.10
N GLY A 82 -10.30 5.43 1.72
CA GLY A 82 -10.66 5.62 0.31
C GLY A 82 -10.82 4.30 -0.45
N LEU A 83 -11.34 3.27 0.21
CA LEU A 83 -11.57 1.95 -0.37
C LEU A 83 -13.00 1.84 -0.93
N ILE A 84 -13.12 1.09 -2.01
CA ILE A 84 -14.38 0.66 -2.63
C ILE A 84 -14.58 -0.81 -2.29
N ASP A 85 -15.78 -1.19 -1.88
CA ASP A 85 -16.15 -2.60 -1.73
C ASP A 85 -16.58 -3.17 -3.09
N ALA A 86 -15.96 -4.28 -3.50
CA ALA A 86 -16.22 -4.93 -4.77
C ALA A 86 -17.66 -5.45 -4.91
N TRP A 87 -18.27 -5.92 -3.81
CA TRP A 87 -19.67 -6.34 -3.80
C TRP A 87 -20.59 -5.16 -4.02
N VAL A 88 -20.36 -4.07 -3.28
CA VAL A 88 -21.15 -2.83 -3.39
C VAL A 88 -21.08 -2.29 -4.80
N GLN A 89 -19.90 -2.29 -5.43
CA GLN A 89 -19.77 -1.93 -6.84
C GLN A 89 -20.58 -2.86 -7.75
N ALA A 90 -20.50 -4.17 -7.55
CA ALA A 90 -21.17 -5.15 -8.40
C ALA A 90 -22.71 -5.07 -8.34
N ILE A 91 -23.28 -4.64 -7.21
CA ILE A 91 -24.73 -4.42 -7.06
C ILE A 91 -25.21 -3.01 -7.46
N GLY A 92 -24.35 -2.19 -8.08
CA GLY A 92 -24.71 -0.85 -8.57
C GLY A 92 -24.33 0.31 -7.65
N GLY A 93 -23.43 0.12 -6.69
CA GLY A 93 -22.81 1.17 -5.88
C GLY A 93 -23.59 1.56 -4.62
N ASN A 94 -24.82 1.08 -4.46
CA ASN A 94 -25.66 1.40 -3.31
C ASN A 94 -25.44 0.40 -2.18
N THR A 95 -24.90 0.87 -1.07
CA THR A 95 -24.81 0.06 0.15
C THR A 95 -26.21 -0.15 0.76
N PRO A 96 -26.52 -1.33 1.33
CA PRO A 96 -27.75 -1.56 2.10
C PRO A 96 -28.01 -0.52 3.20
N THR A 97 -29.24 -0.32 3.68
CA THR A 97 -29.47 0.59 4.82
C THR A 97 -29.03 -0.06 6.14
N SER A 98 -28.32 0.69 6.99
CA SER A 98 -27.94 0.21 8.33
C SER A 98 -29.18 -0.10 9.18
N GLY A 99 -29.22 -1.28 9.79
CA GLY A 99 -30.38 -1.81 10.53
C GLY A 99 -31.40 -2.57 9.66
N ALA A 100 -31.25 -2.59 8.33
CA ALA A 100 -32.13 -3.33 7.44
C ALA A 100 -31.70 -4.81 7.30
N ASN A 101 -31.98 -5.61 8.33
CA ASN A 101 -31.59 -7.03 8.42
C ASN A 101 -32.05 -7.89 7.22
N SER A 102 -33.04 -7.44 6.44
CA SER A 102 -33.55 -8.14 5.26
C SER A 102 -32.58 -8.23 4.08
N ALA A 103 -31.43 -7.55 4.13
CA ALA A 103 -30.42 -7.59 3.07
C ALA A 103 -29.48 -8.80 3.15
N ALA A 104 -29.39 -9.48 4.30
CA ALA A 104 -28.47 -10.60 4.49
C ALA A 104 -28.87 -11.83 3.65
N CYS A 105 -27.88 -12.56 3.14
CA CYS A 105 -28.14 -13.82 2.44
C CYS A 105 -28.79 -14.87 3.35
N PRO A 106 -29.73 -15.67 2.81
CA PRO A 106 -30.26 -16.83 3.53
C PRO A 106 -29.16 -17.86 3.80
N GLN A 107 -29.41 -18.74 4.77
CA GLN A 107 -28.54 -19.89 5.01
C GLN A 107 -28.50 -20.80 3.77
N GLY A 108 -27.31 -21.29 3.42
CA GLY A 108 -27.12 -22.11 2.23
C GLY A 108 -26.19 -21.46 1.20
N VAL A 109 -26.17 -22.04 0.00
CA VAL A 109 -25.51 -21.45 -1.17
C VAL A 109 -26.33 -20.23 -1.63
N PRO A 110 -25.75 -19.01 -1.65
CA PRO A 110 -26.47 -17.85 -2.16
C PRO A 110 -26.85 -18.05 -3.64
N PRO A 111 -28.08 -17.71 -4.04
CA PRO A 111 -28.55 -17.92 -5.42
C PRO A 111 -27.94 -16.93 -6.41
N ASN A 112 -27.52 -15.75 -5.94
CA ASN A 112 -26.88 -14.70 -6.71
C ASN A 112 -26.19 -13.69 -5.76
N ILE A 113 -25.58 -12.66 -6.32
CA ILE A 113 -24.88 -11.61 -5.56
C ILE A 113 -25.80 -10.54 -4.95
N GLY A 114 -27.12 -10.65 -5.12
CA GLY A 114 -28.09 -9.62 -4.71
C GLY A 114 -28.35 -9.55 -3.20
N CYS A 115 -27.81 -10.49 -2.43
CA CYS A 115 -27.86 -10.48 -0.97
C CYS A 115 -26.47 -10.30 -0.36
N GLU A 116 -26.43 -9.83 0.89
CA GLU A 116 -25.20 -9.48 1.60
C GLU A 116 -24.62 -10.67 2.38
N VAL A 117 -23.31 -10.91 2.22
CA VAL A 117 -22.52 -11.82 3.06
C VAL A 117 -21.56 -11.04 3.96
N ALA A 118 -21.07 -11.67 5.03
CA ALA A 118 -20.27 -11.00 6.06
C ALA A 118 -18.83 -10.65 5.64
N ASP A 119 -18.25 -11.42 4.72
CA ASP A 119 -16.87 -11.21 4.29
C ASP A 119 -16.82 -10.21 3.13
N LYS A 120 -15.85 -9.29 3.15
CA LYS A 120 -15.76 -8.20 2.18
C LYS A 120 -14.41 -8.21 1.48
N ILE A 121 -14.41 -7.79 0.21
CA ILE A 121 -13.20 -7.51 -0.55
C ILE A 121 -13.23 -6.04 -0.95
N LEU A 122 -12.40 -5.24 -0.30
CA LEU A 122 -12.28 -3.81 -0.51
C LEU A 122 -11.00 -3.48 -1.24
N TYR A 123 -11.00 -2.42 -2.03
CA TYR A 123 -9.83 -2.07 -2.82
C TYR A 123 -9.76 -0.58 -3.16
N ARG A 124 -8.58 -0.10 -3.51
CA ARG A 124 -8.34 1.22 -4.10
C ARG A 124 -7.20 1.17 -5.10
N GLY A 125 -7.26 2.04 -6.11
CA GLY A 125 -6.12 2.32 -6.98
C GLY A 125 -5.05 3.17 -6.29
N SER A 126 -4.17 3.76 -7.08
CA SER A 126 -3.17 4.73 -6.64
C SER A 126 -3.12 5.93 -7.58
N PRO A 127 -2.28 6.94 -7.34
CA PRO A 127 -2.06 8.02 -8.30
C PRO A 127 -1.52 7.54 -9.66
N ILE A 128 -0.94 6.32 -9.75
CA ILE A 128 -0.38 5.75 -11.00
C ILE A 128 -1.08 4.48 -11.48
N ILE A 129 -1.95 3.86 -10.67
CA ILE A 129 -2.69 2.64 -11.03
C ILE A 129 -4.18 2.92 -10.95
N ASN A 130 -4.89 2.68 -12.06
CA ASN A 130 -6.32 2.43 -12.03
C ASN A 130 -6.52 0.97 -11.64
N LEU A 131 -7.25 0.72 -10.57
CA LEU A 131 -7.66 -0.62 -10.17
C LEU A 131 -9.19 -0.64 -10.18
N LYS A 132 -9.79 -1.65 -10.80
CA LYS A 132 -11.23 -1.87 -10.81
C LYS A 132 -11.57 -3.34 -10.61
N SER A 133 -12.66 -3.60 -9.91
CA SER A 133 -13.31 -4.91 -9.91
C SER A 133 -14.05 -5.11 -11.24
N SER A 134 -13.72 -6.16 -11.99
CA SER A 134 -14.40 -6.54 -13.24
C SER A 134 -15.46 -7.62 -13.05
N GLY A 135 -15.39 -8.39 -11.94
CA GLY A 135 -16.37 -9.43 -11.61
C GLY A 135 -16.41 -9.73 -10.11
N PHE A 136 -17.57 -10.15 -9.62
CA PHE A 136 -17.80 -10.54 -8.22
C PHE A 136 -18.70 -11.78 -8.18
N PHE A 137 -18.30 -12.78 -7.39
CA PHE A 137 -18.97 -14.08 -7.35
C PHE A 137 -19.02 -14.65 -5.94
N TYR A 138 -20.14 -15.32 -5.63
CA TYR A 138 -20.23 -16.25 -4.51
C TYR A 138 -19.98 -17.67 -5.05
N ASP A 139 -18.75 -18.14 -4.94
CA ASP A 139 -18.37 -19.49 -5.40
C ASP A 139 -18.79 -20.58 -4.40
N ALA A 140 -19.83 -20.36 -3.60
CA ALA A 140 -20.26 -21.28 -2.55
C ALA A 140 -20.73 -22.65 -3.07
N SER A 141 -21.17 -22.74 -4.33
CA SER A 141 -21.65 -23.98 -4.95
C SER A 141 -20.57 -25.03 -5.15
N ILE A 142 -19.29 -24.65 -5.24
CA ILE A 142 -18.16 -25.59 -5.34
C ILE A 142 -17.65 -26.05 -3.97
N PHE A 143 -18.19 -25.48 -2.87
CA PHE A 143 -17.84 -25.82 -1.49
C PHE A 143 -19.03 -26.48 -0.76
N VAL A 144 -19.59 -27.51 -1.38
CA VAL A 144 -20.69 -28.31 -0.84
C VAL A 144 -20.29 -29.78 -0.69
N SER A 145 -20.92 -30.50 0.23
CA SER A 145 -20.80 -31.96 0.36
C SER A 145 -21.45 -32.67 -0.84
N PRO A 146 -21.23 -33.99 -1.01
CA PRO A 146 -21.93 -34.78 -2.02
C PRO A 146 -23.47 -34.70 -1.92
N GLU A 147 -24.00 -34.42 -0.73
CA GLU A 147 -25.43 -34.22 -0.43
C GLU A 147 -25.90 -32.77 -0.69
N GLY A 148 -25.06 -31.93 -1.28
CA GLY A 148 -25.37 -30.53 -1.62
C GLY A 148 -25.37 -29.57 -0.42
N GLN A 149 -24.88 -29.99 0.74
CA GLN A 149 -24.84 -29.16 1.95
C GLN A 149 -23.59 -28.28 1.98
N PRO A 150 -23.66 -26.97 2.29
CA PRO A 150 -22.48 -26.14 2.43
C PRO A 150 -21.48 -26.71 3.44
N LEU A 151 -20.20 -26.79 3.04
CA LEU A 151 -19.12 -27.25 3.93
C LEU A 151 -18.66 -26.16 4.91
N THR A 152 -19.13 -24.92 4.71
CA THR A 152 -18.84 -23.75 5.53
C THR A 152 -20.10 -22.92 5.70
N ARG A 153 -20.24 -22.25 6.84
CA ARG A 153 -21.32 -21.29 7.10
C ARG A 153 -21.12 -19.96 6.36
N ARG A 154 -19.97 -19.78 5.71
CA ARG A 154 -19.58 -18.55 5.01
C ARG A 154 -19.40 -18.82 3.54
N SER A 155 -19.99 -18.00 2.71
CA SER A 155 -19.89 -18.10 1.26
C SER A 155 -18.52 -17.60 0.79
N PRO A 156 -17.69 -18.46 0.17
CA PRO A 156 -16.43 -18.02 -0.42
C PRO A 156 -16.66 -16.98 -1.51
N ILE A 157 -15.86 -15.92 -1.49
CA ILE A 157 -15.99 -14.78 -2.39
C ILE A 157 -14.82 -14.80 -3.36
N ARG A 158 -15.12 -14.63 -4.65
CA ARG A 158 -14.13 -14.39 -5.68
C ARG A 158 -14.38 -13.04 -6.33
N VAL A 159 -13.32 -12.25 -6.49
CA VAL A 159 -13.33 -10.99 -7.21
C VAL A 159 -12.29 -11.03 -8.30
N GLU A 160 -12.68 -10.63 -9.49
CA GLU A 160 -11.77 -10.42 -10.62
C GLU A 160 -11.37 -8.94 -10.65
N PHE A 161 -10.07 -8.70 -10.74
CA PHE A 161 -9.52 -7.35 -10.80
C PHE A 161 -8.85 -7.11 -12.15
N GLU A 162 -9.11 -5.94 -12.71
CA GLU A 162 -8.36 -5.39 -13.82
C GLU A 162 -7.60 -4.15 -13.35
N TYR A 163 -6.38 -3.98 -13.86
CA TYR A 163 -5.59 -2.79 -13.59
C TYR A 163 -4.98 -2.23 -14.86
N THR A 164 -4.85 -0.90 -14.90
CA THR A 164 -4.10 -0.18 -15.94
C THR A 164 -3.21 0.87 -15.29
N LEU A 165 -2.10 1.19 -15.96
CA LEU A 165 -1.29 2.34 -15.57
C LEU A 165 -2.00 3.62 -16.00
N LYS A 166 -2.04 4.61 -15.11
CA LYS A 166 -2.45 5.97 -15.47
C LYS A 166 -1.36 6.61 -16.32
N ASP A 167 -1.72 7.53 -17.20
CA ASP A 167 -0.74 8.34 -17.92
C ASP A 167 -0.01 9.30 -16.98
N GLY A 168 1.17 9.74 -17.39
CA GLY A 168 2.01 10.65 -16.60
C GLY A 168 3.04 9.90 -15.76
N MET A 169 2.82 9.81 -14.45
CA MET A 169 3.86 9.41 -13.51
C MET A 169 4.22 7.91 -13.57
N ARG A 170 5.46 7.58 -13.22
CA ARG A 170 6.00 6.21 -13.15
C ARG A 170 6.85 6.02 -11.91
N GLN A 171 6.96 4.80 -11.40
CA GLN A 171 7.85 4.43 -10.29
C GLN A 171 8.92 3.45 -10.78
N SER A 172 10.12 3.52 -10.21
CA SER A 172 11.19 2.53 -10.45
C SER A 172 10.90 1.20 -9.73
N ASN A 173 11.90 0.32 -9.66
CA ASN A 173 11.98 -0.69 -8.60
C ASN A 173 12.52 -0.04 -7.31
N LEU A 174 12.31 -0.72 -6.17
CA LEU A 174 12.90 -0.38 -4.88
C LEU A 174 14.20 -1.17 -4.65
N TYR A 175 15.23 -0.51 -4.14
CA TYR A 175 16.50 -1.14 -3.79
C TYR A 175 16.88 -0.82 -2.35
N GLY A 176 17.43 -1.81 -1.63
CA GLY A 176 17.72 -1.71 -0.19
C GLY A 176 17.10 -2.87 0.59
N GLY A 177 16.59 -2.61 1.80
CA GLY A 177 16.03 -3.66 2.67
C GLY A 177 14.82 -3.23 3.49
N PRO A 178 14.25 -4.15 4.29
CA PRO A 178 12.92 -4.00 4.89
C PRO A 178 12.89 -3.13 6.15
N HIS A 179 14.01 -2.56 6.57
CA HIS A 179 14.10 -1.75 7.79
C HIS A 179 13.52 -0.34 7.57
N GLY A 180 13.41 0.44 8.65
CA GLY A 180 12.87 1.79 8.59
C GLY A 180 11.34 1.83 8.42
N THR A 181 10.82 3.03 8.27
CA THR A 181 9.41 3.36 8.09
C THR A 181 9.14 3.67 6.62
N TRP A 182 7.98 3.25 6.11
CA TRP A 182 7.59 3.50 4.73
C TRP A 182 7.31 4.99 4.47
N PHE A 183 7.73 5.47 3.31
CA PHE A 183 7.35 6.78 2.78
C PHE A 183 7.06 6.68 1.29
N ASN A 184 6.21 7.56 0.78
CA ASN A 184 5.92 7.66 -0.64
C ASN A 184 5.43 9.07 -0.98
N ASP A 185 6.20 9.81 -1.79
CA ASP A 185 5.86 11.19 -2.18
C ASP A 185 4.71 11.26 -3.18
N LEU A 186 4.38 10.14 -3.83
CA LEU A 186 3.47 10.09 -4.97
C LEU A 186 2.11 10.81 -4.76
N PRO A 187 1.44 10.72 -3.58
CA PRO A 187 0.18 11.43 -3.34
C PRO A 187 0.31 12.96 -3.27
N LEU A 188 1.51 13.46 -3.03
CA LEU A 188 1.80 14.88 -2.79
C LEU A 188 2.40 15.57 -4.02
N ILE A 189 2.69 14.82 -5.09
CA ILE A 189 3.27 15.37 -6.31
C ILE A 189 2.18 16.12 -7.11
N PRO A 190 2.41 17.40 -7.49
CA PRO A 190 1.44 18.18 -8.25
C PRO A 190 1.31 17.66 -9.69
N SER A 191 0.31 18.16 -10.43
CA SER A 191 0.02 17.71 -11.81
C SER A 191 1.12 18.01 -12.83
N SER A 192 1.91 19.07 -12.61
CA SER A 192 3.01 19.49 -13.47
C SER A 192 4.32 19.62 -12.67
N PRO A 193 4.84 18.51 -12.14
CA PRO A 193 5.99 18.54 -11.24
C PRO A 193 7.29 18.69 -12.03
N LYS A 194 8.22 19.48 -11.51
CA LYS A 194 9.58 19.60 -12.05
C LYS A 194 10.56 19.76 -10.91
N LEU A 195 11.57 18.89 -10.88
CA LEU A 195 12.63 18.96 -9.88
C LEU A 195 13.57 20.13 -10.20
N SER A 196 13.89 20.94 -9.19
CA SER A 196 14.87 22.02 -9.26
C SER A 196 16.16 21.69 -8.53
N ILE A 197 16.09 20.92 -7.44
CA ILE A 197 17.27 20.54 -6.64
C ILE A 197 17.11 19.10 -6.13
N ILE A 198 18.17 18.30 -6.29
CA ILE A 198 18.35 17.07 -5.51
C ILE A 198 19.50 17.30 -4.52
N THR A 199 19.24 17.04 -3.24
CA THR A 199 20.23 17.12 -2.17
C THR A 199 20.36 15.77 -1.48
N LEU A 200 21.58 15.25 -1.44
CA LEU A 200 21.96 14.05 -0.73
C LEU A 200 22.61 14.45 0.59
N HIS A 201 22.17 13.85 1.70
CA HIS A 201 22.78 14.04 3.01
C HIS A 201 23.53 12.77 3.39
N GLY A 202 24.84 12.85 3.58
CA GLY A 202 25.59 11.69 4.05
C GLY A 202 27.09 11.84 4.13
N ARG A 203 27.74 10.69 4.36
CA ARG A 203 29.20 10.49 4.40
C ARG A 203 29.48 9.15 3.74
N ASP A 204 29.95 8.14 4.48
CA ASP A 204 30.14 6.76 3.99
C ASP A 204 28.84 6.08 3.50
N ARG A 205 27.68 6.63 3.86
CA ARG A 205 26.35 6.13 3.54
C ARG A 205 25.38 7.30 3.38
N LEU A 206 24.23 7.03 2.76
CA LEU A 206 23.14 8.00 2.66
C LEU A 206 22.34 8.07 3.96
N TYR A 207 22.38 9.22 4.62
CA TYR A 207 21.58 9.51 5.80
C TYR A 207 20.18 10.00 5.40
N GLY A 208 20.08 10.86 4.39
CA GLY A 208 18.83 11.42 3.94
C GLY A 208 18.86 11.96 2.51
N LEU A 209 17.68 12.27 2.00
CA LEU A 209 17.43 12.78 0.65
C LEU A 209 16.43 13.93 0.74
N THR A 210 16.74 15.05 0.09
CA THR A 210 15.80 16.14 -0.14
C THR A 210 15.62 16.37 -1.64
N LEU A 211 14.37 16.34 -2.12
CA LEU A 211 13.98 16.65 -3.48
C LEU A 211 13.12 17.92 -3.47
N THR A 212 13.60 19.00 -4.10
CA THR A 212 12.88 20.27 -4.17
C THR A 212 12.37 20.49 -5.59
N LEU A 213 11.08 20.77 -5.71
CA LEU A 213 10.43 21.12 -6.97
C LEU A 213 10.62 22.61 -7.29
N THR A 214 10.44 22.99 -8.55
CA THR A 214 10.44 24.40 -8.99
C THR A 214 9.33 25.23 -8.34
N SER A 215 8.27 24.58 -7.83
CA SER A 215 7.21 25.22 -7.03
C SER A 215 7.67 25.62 -5.62
N GLY A 216 8.84 25.17 -5.17
CA GLY A 216 9.33 25.34 -3.80
C GLY A 216 8.90 24.21 -2.85
N GLN A 217 8.01 23.32 -3.28
CA GLN A 217 7.67 22.12 -2.50
C GLN A 217 8.90 21.22 -2.35
N ALA A 218 9.17 20.74 -1.13
CA ALA A 218 10.29 19.87 -0.84
C ALA A 218 9.84 18.57 -0.17
N PHE A 219 10.39 17.44 -0.62
CA PHE A 219 10.23 16.13 0.00
C PHE A 219 11.54 15.77 0.70
N THR A 220 11.51 15.55 2.02
CA THR A 220 12.70 15.23 2.82
C THR A 220 12.51 13.91 3.56
N HIS A 221 13.48 13.01 3.39
CA HIS A 221 13.45 11.65 3.91
C HIS A 221 14.79 11.28 4.55
N GLY A 222 14.75 10.41 5.56
CA GLY A 222 15.96 9.96 6.27
C GLY A 222 16.25 10.76 7.54
N GLY A 223 17.47 10.59 8.06
CA GLY A 223 17.93 11.27 9.26
C GLY A 223 18.60 12.61 8.99
N SER A 224 18.89 13.35 10.07
CA SER A 224 19.54 14.66 10.05
C SER A 224 21.09 14.60 10.02
N GLY A 225 21.67 13.42 9.87
CA GLY A 225 23.13 13.25 9.87
C GLY A 225 23.78 13.44 8.50
N GLY A 226 25.11 13.51 8.50
CA GLY A 226 25.92 13.66 7.29
C GLY A 226 26.07 15.10 6.82
N ASP A 227 26.85 15.27 5.76
CA ASP A 227 27.06 16.56 5.10
C ASP A 227 26.15 16.66 3.87
N SER A 228 25.76 17.87 3.46
CA SER A 228 24.82 18.09 2.35
C SER A 228 25.55 18.28 1.02
N TYR A 229 25.12 17.54 0.01
CA TYR A 229 25.64 17.62 -1.37
C TYR A 229 24.46 17.83 -2.32
N SER A 230 24.47 18.93 -3.06
CA SER A 230 23.33 19.31 -3.91
C SER A 230 23.71 19.40 -5.38
N LEU A 231 22.80 18.94 -6.25
CA LEU A 231 22.76 19.28 -7.66
C LEU A 231 21.57 20.19 -7.91
N VAL A 232 21.85 21.47 -8.15
CA VAL A 232 20.87 22.47 -8.60
C VAL A 232 20.73 22.34 -10.10
N LEU A 233 19.53 22.04 -10.58
CA LEU A 233 19.22 21.77 -11.99
C LEU A 233 18.87 23.07 -12.73
N SER A 234 19.40 23.20 -13.94
CA SER A 234 18.99 24.25 -14.87
C SER A 234 17.60 23.98 -15.45
N ALA A 235 17.02 24.96 -16.14
CA ALA A 235 15.68 24.83 -16.71
C ALA A 235 15.53 23.61 -17.64
N ASP A 236 16.53 23.24 -18.44
CA ASP A 236 16.43 22.12 -19.40
C ASP A 236 17.09 20.82 -18.87
N GLU A 237 17.25 20.73 -17.56
CA GLU A 237 17.99 19.65 -16.93
C GLU A 237 17.13 18.81 -16.00
N TYR A 238 17.31 17.50 -16.13
CA TYR A 238 16.49 16.50 -15.47
C TYR A 238 17.38 15.37 -14.97
N VAL A 239 17.17 14.93 -13.74
CA VAL A 239 17.78 13.69 -13.24
C VAL A 239 17.10 12.52 -13.95
N THR A 240 17.85 11.82 -14.81
CA THR A 240 17.35 10.71 -15.64
C THR A 240 17.74 9.35 -15.09
N SER A 241 18.84 9.28 -14.33
CA SER A 241 19.29 8.05 -13.71
C SER A 241 19.83 8.25 -12.30
N VAL A 242 19.65 7.22 -11.45
CA VAL A 242 20.22 7.17 -10.12
C VAL A 242 20.84 5.80 -9.88
N LYS A 243 22.12 5.76 -9.53
CA LYS A 243 22.79 4.54 -9.05
C LYS A 243 22.66 4.45 -7.54
N LEU A 244 22.21 3.29 -7.06
CA LEU A 244 22.08 2.96 -5.65
C LEU A 244 22.96 1.74 -5.35
N CYS A 245 23.67 1.76 -4.23
CA CYS A 245 24.30 0.56 -3.68
C CYS A 245 23.93 0.38 -2.21
N TRP A 246 23.74 -0.87 -1.78
CA TRP A 246 23.26 -1.19 -0.45
C TRP A 246 23.99 -2.39 0.18
N ALA A 247 24.16 -2.32 1.48
CA ALA A 247 24.76 -3.39 2.27
C ALA A 247 24.20 -3.37 3.70
N LYS A 248 24.64 -4.33 4.53
CA LYS A 248 24.24 -4.41 5.94
C LYS A 248 25.24 -3.65 6.83
N LYS A 249 24.73 -2.83 7.72
CA LYS A 249 25.45 -2.23 8.85
C LYS A 249 24.84 -2.74 10.15
N LYS A 250 25.61 -3.47 10.94
CA LYS A 250 25.16 -4.08 12.21
C LYS A 250 23.83 -4.86 12.04
N GLY A 251 23.72 -5.64 10.97
CA GLY A 251 22.52 -6.42 10.64
C GLY A 251 21.41 -5.67 9.89
N HIS A 252 21.42 -4.34 9.87
CA HIS A 252 20.42 -3.52 9.17
C HIS A 252 20.88 -3.15 7.76
N THR A 253 20.07 -3.43 6.73
CA THR A 253 20.34 -2.97 5.36
C THR A 253 20.21 -1.46 5.28
N ARG A 254 21.22 -0.78 4.72
CA ARG A 254 21.25 0.67 4.48
C ARG A 254 21.65 0.95 3.05
N ILE A 255 21.30 2.14 2.55
CA ILE A 255 21.83 2.67 1.29
C ILE A 255 23.23 3.24 1.55
N PHE A 256 24.25 2.58 1.01
CA PHE A 256 25.65 2.96 1.16
C PHE A 256 26.11 3.94 0.09
N TYR A 257 25.54 3.88 -1.11
CA TYR A 257 25.91 4.77 -2.20
C TYR A 257 24.67 5.30 -2.90
N VAL A 258 24.69 6.59 -3.22
CA VAL A 258 23.79 7.18 -4.20
C VAL A 258 24.58 8.06 -5.15
N GLN A 259 24.30 7.96 -6.45
CA GLN A 259 24.72 8.92 -7.46
C GLN A 259 23.54 9.24 -8.37
N ALA A 260 23.10 10.50 -8.36
CA ALA A 260 22.12 11.00 -9.30
C ALA A 260 22.82 11.67 -10.49
N THR A 261 22.40 11.33 -11.70
CA THR A 261 22.97 11.84 -12.95
C THR A 261 21.88 12.52 -13.78
N ALA A 262 22.16 13.76 -14.20
CA ALA A 262 21.31 14.53 -15.08
C ALA A 262 21.52 14.17 -16.56
N ASN A 263 20.55 14.51 -17.41
CA ASN A 263 20.63 14.40 -18.88
C ASN A 263 21.85 15.14 -19.49
N THR A 264 22.38 16.16 -18.81
CA THR A 264 23.58 16.92 -19.21
C THR A 264 24.89 16.24 -18.79
N GLY A 265 24.83 15.11 -18.08
CA GLY A 265 25.99 14.41 -17.52
C GLY A 265 26.47 14.95 -16.17
N ARG A 266 25.89 16.05 -15.65
CA ARG A 266 26.19 16.51 -14.28
C ARG A 266 25.66 15.53 -13.24
N MET A 267 26.36 15.45 -12.11
CA MET A 267 26.05 14.45 -11.09
C MET A 267 26.28 14.98 -9.67
N VAL A 268 25.58 14.37 -8.72
CA VAL A 268 25.83 14.46 -7.28
C VAL A 268 25.85 13.06 -6.69
N MET A 269 26.77 12.81 -5.76
CA MET A 269 26.96 11.49 -5.17
C MET A 269 27.37 11.56 -3.70
N VAL A 270 27.04 10.51 -2.95
CA VAL A 270 27.40 10.32 -1.54
C VAL A 270 27.68 8.85 -1.28
N GLY A 271 28.68 8.59 -0.44
CA GLY A 271 28.99 7.27 0.11
C GLY A 271 29.85 6.40 -0.78
N ASP A 272 29.89 5.11 -0.43
CA ASP A 272 30.79 4.12 -1.02
C ASP A 272 30.02 3.00 -1.70
N THR A 273 30.48 2.61 -2.89
CA THR A 273 29.89 1.48 -3.62
C THR A 273 30.06 0.17 -2.85
N THR A 274 29.10 -0.74 -3.02
CA THR A 274 29.11 -2.08 -2.41
C THR A 274 28.93 -3.14 -3.48
N GLU A 275 28.98 -4.42 -3.11
CA GLU A 275 28.72 -5.52 -4.06
C GLU A 275 27.30 -5.48 -4.64
N ASN A 276 26.30 -5.09 -3.85
CA ASN A 276 24.94 -4.88 -4.35
C ASN A 276 24.79 -3.44 -4.85
N CYS A 277 24.67 -3.29 -6.16
CA CYS A 277 24.37 -2.02 -6.80
C CYS A 277 23.32 -2.21 -7.90
N ALA A 278 22.54 -1.17 -8.15
CA ALA A 278 21.66 -1.07 -9.30
C ALA A 278 21.59 0.38 -9.78
N THR A 279 21.40 0.56 -11.09
CA THR A 279 21.08 1.86 -11.67
C THR A 279 19.62 1.86 -12.09
N VAL A 280 18.86 2.82 -11.57
CA VAL A 280 17.51 3.10 -12.03
C VAL A 280 17.54 4.18 -13.09
N THR A 281 16.81 3.97 -14.17
CA THR A 281 16.68 4.93 -15.27
C THR A 281 15.19 5.19 -15.50
N GLY A 282 14.82 6.47 -15.54
CA GLY A 282 13.46 6.86 -15.88
C GLY A 282 13.11 6.48 -17.33
N PRO A 283 11.83 6.25 -17.65
CA PRO A 283 11.43 6.09 -19.05
C PRO A 283 11.83 7.29 -19.89
N SER A 284 12.02 7.10 -21.20
CA SER A 284 12.34 8.20 -22.12
C SER A 284 11.35 9.36 -21.97
N GLY A 285 11.86 10.59 -21.95
CA GLY A 285 11.06 11.80 -21.74
C GLY A 285 10.60 12.03 -20.30
N HIS A 286 11.16 11.32 -19.31
CA HIS A 286 10.81 11.52 -17.90
C HIS A 286 12.03 11.83 -17.02
N GLY A 287 11.81 12.65 -16.00
CA GLY A 287 12.80 12.99 -14.97
C GLY A 287 12.29 12.68 -13.57
N VAL A 288 13.21 12.50 -12.62
CA VAL A 288 12.87 12.31 -11.20
C VAL A 288 12.12 13.53 -10.68
N VAL A 289 11.03 13.32 -9.95
CA VAL A 289 10.21 14.36 -9.29
C VAL A 289 9.81 14.02 -7.85
N GLY A 290 10.15 12.83 -7.39
CA GLY A 290 9.87 12.38 -6.02
C GLY A 290 10.56 11.05 -5.74
N ALA A 291 10.41 10.58 -4.51
CA ALA A 291 10.94 9.29 -4.09
C ALA A 291 9.92 8.50 -3.27
N TYR A 292 10.23 7.22 -3.08
CA TYR A 292 9.48 6.34 -2.20
C TYR A 292 10.40 5.22 -1.71
N GLY A 293 10.07 4.62 -0.57
CA GLY A 293 10.88 3.56 0.02
C GLY A 293 10.77 3.53 1.53
N ARG A 294 11.90 3.32 2.19
CA ARG A 294 11.96 3.18 3.65
C ARG A 294 13.13 3.95 4.24
N ASN A 295 12.89 4.60 5.36
CA ASN A 295 13.87 5.43 6.03
C ASN A 295 13.83 5.32 7.56
N GLY A 296 14.89 5.77 8.20
CA GLY A 296 14.97 5.97 9.63
C GLY A 296 16.02 7.02 9.93
N THR A 297 16.95 6.72 10.83
CA THR A 297 18.14 7.56 11.05
C THR A 297 19.08 7.62 9.84
N GLU A 298 18.98 6.64 8.94
CA GLU A 298 19.65 6.55 7.64
C GLU A 298 18.63 6.02 6.62
N MET A 299 18.95 6.06 5.33
CA MET A 299 18.07 5.50 4.28
C MET A 299 18.22 3.97 4.22
N ASP A 300 17.09 3.25 4.19
CA ASP A 300 17.04 1.78 4.22
C ASP A 300 16.68 1.18 2.86
N GLN A 301 15.79 1.84 2.14
CA GLN A 301 15.30 1.44 0.83
C GLN A 301 14.90 2.66 0.02
N LEU A 302 15.21 2.68 -1.27
CA LEU A 302 14.91 3.81 -2.14
C LEU A 302 14.49 3.38 -3.53
N GLY A 303 13.50 4.09 -4.06
CA GLY A 303 13.04 4.11 -5.43
C GLY A 303 12.61 5.54 -5.77
N PHE A 304 12.44 5.80 -7.06
CA PHE A 304 12.17 7.13 -7.57
C PHE A 304 10.88 7.18 -8.36
N ILE A 305 10.24 8.35 -8.29
CA ILE A 305 9.04 8.69 -9.03
C ILE A 305 9.45 9.61 -10.17
N TYR A 306 8.98 9.30 -11.37
CA TYR A 306 9.27 10.03 -12.59
C TYR A 306 8.01 10.67 -13.15
N ALA A 307 8.15 11.85 -13.73
CA ALA A 307 7.12 12.53 -14.52
C ALA A 307 7.71 13.02 -15.84
N ARG A 308 6.84 13.27 -16.82
CA ARG A 308 7.26 13.80 -18.13
C ARG A 308 7.81 15.22 -17.99
N TYR A 309 8.86 15.52 -18.75
CA TYR A 309 9.39 16.88 -18.91
C TYR A 309 9.10 17.45 -20.30
#